data_AF-A0A938CIG0-F1
#
_entry.id   AF-A0A938CIG0-F1
#
_cell.length_a   1.000
_cell.length_b   1.000
_cell.length_c   1.000
_cell.angle_alpha   90.00
_cell.angle_beta   90.00
_cell.angle_gamma   90.00
#
_symmetry.space_group_name_H-M   'P 1'
#
loop_
_entity.id
_entity.type
_entity.pdbx_description
1 polymer ?
#
loop_
_entity_poly.entity_id
_entity_poly.type
_entity_poly.pdbx_seq_one_letter_code
_entity_poly.pdbx_strand_id
1 'polypeptide(L)'
;MRLTWTMRTKPRSAIRTVEWFRHFAAVAEGRNWDLRDGRDERPVRRAYVRAAHPELDLDAIDDPESNARQDKTIFECFGLAHQEPTGLIRVTRAGRALVGGDDPDEIMLRQLLKWQFPSQAHHG
;
A
#
# COMPACT_ATOMS: atom_id res chain seq x y z
N MET A 1 16.48 -18.61 -6.85
CA MET A 1 15.48 -18.31 -7.90
C MET A 1 14.12 -18.76 -7.38
N ARG A 2 13.11 -17.88 -7.34
CA ARG A 2 11.74 -18.30 -6.96
C ARG A 2 11.11 -19.06 -8.14
N LEU A 3 10.50 -20.22 -7.87
CA LEU A 3 9.95 -21.13 -8.88
C LEU A 3 8.48 -20.83 -9.25
N THR A 4 7.82 -19.97 -8.46
CA THR A 4 6.39 -19.67 -8.61
C THR A 4 6.13 -18.18 -8.41
N TRP A 5 5.11 -17.67 -9.08
CA TRP A 5 4.53 -16.35 -8.83
C TRP A 5 3.24 -16.52 -8.02
N THR A 6 2.95 -15.56 -7.15
CA THR A 6 1.73 -15.57 -6.34
C THR A 6 1.14 -14.16 -6.26
N MET A 7 -0.19 -14.08 -6.23
CA MET A 7 -0.86 -12.84 -5.83
C MET A 7 -0.80 -12.70 -4.31
N ARG A 8 -0.63 -11.45 -3.84
CA ARG A 8 -0.73 -11.12 -2.42
C ARG A 8 -2.19 -11.27 -1.98
N THR A 9 -2.41 -11.78 -0.77
CA THR A 9 -3.73 -12.13 -0.25
C THR A 9 -4.27 -11.16 0.80
N LYS A 10 -3.59 -10.02 1.00
CA LYS A 10 -4.00 -8.99 1.95
C LYS A 10 -4.05 -7.61 1.28
N PRO A 11 -5.25 -7.12 0.97
CA PRO A 11 -6.50 -7.88 0.90
C PRO A 11 -6.50 -8.85 -0.30
N ARG A 12 -7.23 -9.97 -0.21
CA ARG A 12 -7.45 -10.86 -1.36
C ARG A 12 -8.39 -10.22 -2.40
N SER A 13 -9.21 -9.27 -1.96
CA SER A 13 -10.16 -8.55 -2.81
C SER A 13 -9.52 -7.31 -3.42
N ALA A 14 -9.57 -7.20 -4.75
CA ALA A 14 -9.13 -6.01 -5.48
C ALA A 14 -9.96 -4.76 -5.11
N ILE A 15 -11.25 -4.94 -4.86
CA ILE A 15 -12.15 -3.86 -4.42
C ILE A 15 -11.66 -3.28 -3.08
N ARG A 16 -11.34 -4.15 -2.12
CA ARG A 16 -10.76 -3.74 -0.84
C ARG A 16 -9.39 -3.06 -1.00
N THR A 17 -8.58 -3.51 -1.97
CA THR A 17 -7.32 -2.83 -2.28
C THR A 17 -7.57 -1.39 -2.70
N VAL A 18 -8.55 -1.14 -3.57
CA VAL A 18 -8.90 0.21 -4.04
C VAL A 18 -9.40 1.09 -2.89
N GLU A 19 -10.30 0.56 -2.06
CA GLU A 19 -10.82 1.27 -0.87
C GLU A 19 -9.69 1.69 0.07
N TRP A 20 -8.85 0.74 0.50
CA TRP A 20 -7.76 1.01 1.42
C TRP A 20 -6.67 1.89 0.82
N PHE A 21 -6.44 1.78 -0.48
CA PHE A 21 -5.45 2.61 -1.16
C PHE A 21 -5.79 4.11 -1.08
N ARG A 22 -7.08 4.47 -1.09
CA ARG A 22 -7.51 5.88 -0.93
C ARG A 22 -7.08 6.44 0.42
N HIS A 23 -7.27 5.67 1.48
CA HIS A 23 -6.80 6.04 2.83
C HIS A 23 -5.27 6.09 2.89
N PHE A 24 -4.60 5.13 2.27
CA PHE A 24 -3.13 5.09 2.18
C PHE A 24 -2.57 6.34 1.50
N ALA A 25 -3.07 6.69 0.32
CA ALA A 25 -2.61 7.83 -0.45
C ALA A 25 -2.82 9.15 0.31
N ALA A 26 -3.97 9.31 0.99
CA ALA A 26 -4.27 10.50 1.78
C ALA A 26 -3.32 10.68 2.98
N VAL A 27 -2.94 9.58 3.64
CA VAL A 27 -2.11 9.64 4.86
C VAL A 27 -0.62 9.63 4.57
N ALA A 28 -0.18 8.87 3.57
CA ALA A 28 1.22 8.51 3.40
C ALA A 28 1.96 9.34 2.32
N GLU A 29 1.27 9.90 1.33
CA GLU A 29 1.92 10.62 0.23
C GLU A 29 2.86 11.72 0.74
N GLY A 30 4.12 11.67 0.30
CA GLY A 30 5.15 12.64 0.69
C GLY A 30 5.66 12.53 2.12
N ARG A 31 5.22 11.53 2.90
CA ARG A 31 5.70 11.28 4.26
C ARG A 31 6.66 10.09 4.30
N ASN A 32 7.55 10.10 5.27
CA ASN A 32 8.50 9.00 5.47
C ASN A 32 7.81 7.82 6.18
N TRP A 33 7.70 6.69 5.48
CA TRP A 33 7.05 5.47 5.94
C TRP A 33 7.76 4.79 7.11
N ASP A 34 9.08 5.00 7.21
CA ASP A 34 9.96 4.39 8.19
C ASP A 34 10.40 5.35 9.30
N LEU A 35 9.83 6.56 9.32
CA LEU A 35 10.08 7.53 10.38
C LEU A 35 9.75 6.92 11.74
N ARG A 36 10.68 7.09 12.69
CA ARG A 36 10.46 6.81 14.11
C ARG A 36 10.43 8.13 14.86
N ASP A 37 9.34 8.41 15.55
CA ASP A 37 9.27 9.54 16.47
C ASP A 37 9.44 8.99 17.90
N GLY A 38 10.17 9.69 18.76
CA GLY A 38 10.45 9.21 20.12
C GLY A 38 9.18 8.98 20.97
N ARG A 39 8.02 9.48 20.51
CA ARG A 39 6.70 9.25 21.11
C ARG A 39 5.87 8.16 20.44
N ASP A 40 6.12 7.87 19.17
CA ASP A 40 5.40 6.87 18.38
C ASP A 40 6.38 6.21 17.43
N GLU A 41 6.62 4.90 17.61
CA GLU A 41 7.64 4.19 16.86
C GLU A 41 7.46 4.33 15.34
N ARG A 42 6.22 4.43 14.82
CA ARG A 42 5.94 4.67 13.38
C ARG A 42 4.59 5.36 13.12
N PRO A 43 4.53 6.70 13.21
CA PRO A 43 3.27 7.45 13.21
C PRO A 43 2.50 7.35 11.88
N VAL A 44 3.20 7.28 10.74
CA VAL A 44 2.53 7.20 9.41
C VAL A 44 1.79 5.87 9.26
N ARG A 45 2.39 4.76 9.73
CA ARG A 45 1.78 3.43 9.64
C ARG A 45 0.54 3.35 10.52
N ARG A 46 0.64 3.79 11.78
CA ARG A 46 -0.50 3.82 12.70
C ARG A 46 -1.62 4.73 12.17
N ALA A 47 -1.29 5.91 11.66
CA ALA A 47 -2.28 6.81 11.06
C ALA A 47 -3.00 6.17 9.87
N TYR A 48 -2.28 5.43 9.01
CA TYR A 48 -2.90 4.68 7.92
C TYR A 48 -3.85 3.60 8.44
N VAL A 49 -3.43 2.77 9.40
CA VAL A 49 -4.29 1.69 9.90
C VAL A 49 -5.54 2.25 10.58
N ARG A 50 -5.43 3.35 11.35
CA ARG A 50 -6.59 4.07 11.91
C ARG A 50 -7.59 4.51 10.84
N ALA A 51 -7.08 4.99 9.71
CA ALA A 51 -7.91 5.51 8.63
C ALA A 51 -8.57 4.40 7.80
N ALA A 52 -7.83 3.33 7.51
CA ALA A 52 -8.26 2.27 6.60
C ALA A 52 -9.01 1.11 7.28
N HIS A 53 -8.77 0.91 8.58
CA HIS A 53 -9.31 -0.19 9.37
C HIS A 53 -9.92 0.35 10.69
N PRO A 54 -10.96 1.20 10.63
CA PRO A 54 -11.56 1.81 11.82
C PRO A 54 -12.20 0.78 12.77
N GLU A 55 -12.51 -0.42 12.29
CA GLU A 55 -13.01 -1.55 13.06
C GLU A 55 -11.95 -2.20 13.96
N LEU A 56 -10.67 -1.93 13.71
CA LEU A 56 -9.58 -2.47 14.48
C LEU A 56 -9.32 -1.59 15.71
N ASP A 57 -9.46 -2.18 16.88
CA ASP A 57 -8.94 -1.57 18.11
C ASP A 57 -7.41 -1.69 18.11
N LEU A 58 -6.74 -0.62 17.70
CA LEU A 58 -5.28 -0.59 17.57
C LEU A 58 -4.54 -0.72 18.90
N ASP A 59 -5.21 -0.42 20.01
CA ASP A 59 -4.60 -0.55 21.33
C ASP A 59 -4.76 -2.00 21.85
N ALA A 60 -5.62 -2.81 21.22
CA ALA A 60 -5.79 -4.24 21.48
C ALA A 60 -5.05 -5.16 20.48
N ILE A 61 -4.34 -4.61 19.49
CA ILE A 61 -3.60 -5.38 18.47
C ILE A 61 -2.11 -5.34 18.78
N ASP A 62 -1.47 -6.51 18.84
CA ASP A 62 -0.04 -6.65 19.14
C ASP A 62 0.89 -5.99 18.11
N ASP A 63 0.58 -6.07 16.81
CA ASP A 63 1.39 -5.46 15.74
C ASP A 63 0.52 -4.87 14.61
N PRO A 64 -0.14 -3.72 14.83
CA PRO A 64 -0.88 -3.02 13.78
C PRO A 64 0.05 -2.57 12.64
N GLU A 65 1.34 -2.40 12.88
CA GLU A 65 2.29 -2.05 11.83
C GLU A 65 2.49 -3.19 10.81
N SER A 66 2.36 -4.45 11.24
CA SER A 66 2.38 -5.60 10.34
C SER A 66 1.29 -5.50 9.29
N ASN A 67 0.09 -5.08 9.69
CA ASN A 67 -1.02 -4.86 8.77
C ASN A 67 -0.67 -3.77 7.75
N ALA A 68 -0.16 -2.63 8.23
CA ALA A 68 0.29 -1.54 7.37
C ALA A 68 1.33 -1.98 6.34
N ARG A 69 2.34 -2.77 6.77
CA ARG A 69 3.40 -3.27 5.88
C ARG A 69 2.84 -4.20 4.79
N GLN A 70 1.94 -5.09 5.18
CA GLN A 70 1.34 -6.05 4.24
C GLN A 70 0.49 -5.33 3.20
N ASP A 71 -0.34 -4.38 3.62
CA ASP A 71 -1.16 -3.57 2.72
C ASP A 71 -0.30 -2.73 1.77
N LYS A 72 0.73 -2.03 2.29
CA LYS A 72 1.69 -1.29 1.46
C LYS A 72 2.27 -2.16 0.37
N THR A 73 2.68 -3.39 0.72
CA THR A 73 3.29 -4.29 -0.26
C THR A 73 2.32 -4.62 -1.41
N ILE A 74 1.01 -4.69 -1.16
CA ILE A 74 0.05 -4.94 -2.24
C ILE A 74 -0.11 -3.72 -3.16
N PHE A 75 -0.06 -2.51 -2.59
CA PHE A 75 -0.12 -1.27 -3.36
C PHE A 75 1.11 -1.11 -4.26
N GLU A 76 2.28 -1.49 -3.75
CA GLU A 76 3.53 -1.56 -4.53
C GLU A 76 3.48 -2.64 -5.60
N CYS A 77 2.91 -3.82 -5.28
CA CYS A 77 2.74 -4.92 -6.23
C CYS A 77 1.87 -4.52 -7.43
N PHE A 78 0.82 -3.72 -7.22
CA PHE A 78 -0.04 -3.21 -8.29
C PHE A 78 0.46 -1.89 -8.90
N GLY A 79 1.63 -1.39 -8.50
CA GLY A 79 2.19 -0.16 -9.07
C GLY A 79 1.39 1.11 -8.74
N LEU A 80 0.62 1.10 -7.65
CA LEU A 80 -0.20 2.24 -7.23
C LEU A 80 0.61 3.26 -6.42
N ALA A 81 1.59 2.79 -5.66
CA ALA A 81 2.56 3.60 -4.93
C ALA A 81 3.91 2.88 -4.86
N HIS A 82 4.95 3.60 -4.44
CA HIS A 82 6.25 3.04 -4.08
C HIS A 82 6.90 3.86 -2.97
N GLN A 83 7.84 3.24 -2.27
CA GLN A 83 8.72 3.91 -1.31
C GLN A 83 10.05 4.27 -1.99
N GLU A 84 10.43 5.55 -1.93
CA GLU A 84 11.75 6.02 -2.34
C GLU A 84 12.84 5.54 -1.38
N PRO A 85 14.13 5.51 -1.79
CA PRO A 85 15.25 5.19 -0.91
C PRO A 85 15.35 6.09 0.34
N THR A 86 14.83 7.32 0.26
CA THR A 86 14.73 8.28 1.37
C THR A 86 13.70 7.88 2.43
N GLY A 87 12.87 6.87 2.15
CA GLY A 87 11.75 6.44 2.97
C GLY A 87 10.43 7.12 2.62
N LEU A 88 10.42 8.09 1.72
CA LEU A 88 9.21 8.81 1.32
C LEU A 88 8.29 7.93 0.46
N ILE A 89 7.00 7.95 0.76
CA ILE A 89 5.99 7.33 -0.11
C ILE A 89 5.68 8.27 -1.28
N ARG A 90 5.59 7.67 -2.47
CA ARG A 90 5.13 8.29 -3.71
C ARG A 90 4.01 7.50 -4.34
N VAL A 91 2.88 8.16 -4.51
CA VAL A 91 1.74 7.69 -5.28
C VAL A 91 2.07 7.87 -6.77
N THR A 92 1.82 6.83 -7.56
CA THR A 92 2.10 6.85 -9.00
C THR A 92 1.01 7.61 -9.75
N ARG A 93 1.17 7.81 -11.07
CA ARG A 93 0.10 8.36 -11.90
C ARG A 93 -1.18 7.50 -11.83
N ALA A 94 -1.04 6.17 -11.82
CA ALA A 94 -2.16 5.26 -11.70
C ALA A 94 -2.83 5.36 -10.33
N GLY A 95 -2.04 5.45 -9.26
CA GLY A 95 -2.58 5.68 -7.92
C GLY A 95 -3.33 7.01 -7.81
N ARG A 96 -2.79 8.09 -8.38
CA ARG A 96 -3.47 9.40 -8.41
C ARG A 96 -4.79 9.35 -9.17
N ALA A 97 -4.83 8.69 -10.33
CA ALA A 97 -6.05 8.47 -11.10
C ALA A 97 -7.11 7.72 -10.27
N LEU A 98 -6.69 6.63 -9.59
CA LEU A 98 -7.56 5.81 -8.75
C LEU A 98 -8.17 6.60 -7.58
N VAL A 99 -7.38 7.48 -6.98
CA VAL A 99 -7.84 8.38 -5.89
C VAL A 99 -8.71 9.50 -6.44
N GLY A 100 -8.44 9.99 -7.65
CA GLY A 100 -9.17 11.05 -8.33
C GLY A 100 -10.61 10.68 -8.75
N GLY A 101 -10.98 9.40 -8.64
CA GLY A 101 -12.32 8.92 -8.98
C GLY A 101 -12.47 8.38 -10.40
N ASP A 102 -11.37 8.21 -11.13
CA ASP A 102 -11.36 7.50 -12.41
C ASP A 102 -11.80 6.03 -12.22
N ASP A 103 -12.19 5.37 -13.32
CA ASP A 103 -12.69 3.99 -13.31
C ASP A 103 -11.66 3.02 -12.66
N PRO A 104 -11.96 2.48 -11.46
CA PRO A 104 -11.03 1.62 -10.75
C PRO A 104 -10.80 0.30 -11.47
N ASP A 105 -11.79 -0.22 -12.19
CA ASP A 105 -11.68 -1.51 -12.88
C ASP A 105 -10.74 -1.38 -14.08
N GLU A 106 -10.87 -0.31 -14.86
CA GLU A 106 -9.98 -0.02 -15.97
C GLU A 106 -8.53 0.23 -15.50
N ILE A 107 -8.37 0.98 -14.41
CA ILE A 107 -7.04 1.24 -13.84
C ILE A 107 -6.38 -0.06 -13.38
N MET A 108 -7.10 -0.86 -12.59
CA MET A 108 -6.58 -2.13 -12.07
C MET A 108 -6.29 -3.11 -13.21
N LEU A 109 -7.15 -3.20 -14.23
CA LEU A 109 -6.89 -3.99 -15.43
C LEU A 109 -5.59 -3.56 -16.12
N ARG A 110 -5.38 -2.26 -16.33
CA ARG A 110 -4.14 -1.73 -16.91
C ARG A 110 -2.91 -2.02 -16.07
N GLN A 111 -3.01 -2.01 -14.74
CA GLN A 111 -1.89 -2.38 -13.87
C GLN A 111 -1.59 -3.88 -13.95
N LEU A 112 -2.62 -4.72 -13.96
CA LEU A 112 -2.48 -6.18 -14.11
C LEU A 112 -1.85 -6.56 -15.45
N LEU A 113 -2.21 -5.87 -16.55
CA LEU A 113 -1.59 -6.08 -17.87
C LEU A 113 -0.10 -5.71 -17.92
N LYS A 114 0.35 -4.81 -17.03
CA LYS A 114 1.77 -4.43 -16.87
C LYS A 114 2.48 -5.28 -15.83
N TRP A 115 1.76 -6.11 -15.08
CA TRP A 115 2.33 -6.90 -14.01
C TRP A 115 3.18 -8.01 -14.60
N GLN A 116 4.48 -7.96 -14.29
CA GLN A 116 5.47 -8.83 -14.89
C GLN A 116 6.56 -9.23 -13.88
N PHE A 117 7.29 -10.26 -14.26
CA PHE A 117 8.45 -10.78 -13.56
C PHE A 117 9.61 -10.87 -14.57
N PRO A 118 10.78 -10.26 -14.32
CA PRO A 118 11.16 -9.48 -13.14
C PRO A 118 10.41 -8.14 -13.02
N SER A 119 10.31 -7.62 -11.81
CA SER A 119 9.89 -6.23 -11.55
C SER A 119 10.45 -5.71 -10.23
N GLN A 120 10.43 -4.38 -10.05
CA GLN A 120 10.93 -3.71 -8.85
C GLN A 120 10.32 -4.25 -7.55
N ALA A 121 9.00 -4.51 -7.53
CA ALA A 121 8.31 -5.05 -6.36
C ALA A 121 8.75 -6.48 -5.99
N HIS A 122 9.39 -7.20 -6.92
CA HIS A 122 9.89 -8.57 -6.72
C HIS A 122 11.41 -8.64 -6.68
N HIS A 123 12.09 -7.49 -6.51
CA HIS A 123 13.57 -7.39 -6.49
C HIS A 123 14.23 -8.05 -7.71
N GLY A 124 13.58 -7.90 -8.87
CA GLY A 124 14.10 -8.38 -10.14
C GLY A 124 15.20 -7.50 -10.72
#